data_AF-A0A970UFJ4-F1
#
_entry.id   AF-A0A970UFJ4-F1
#
_cell.length_a   1.000
_cell.length_b   1.000
_cell.length_c   1.000
_cell.angle_alpha   90.00
_cell.angle_beta   90.00
_cell.angle_gamma   90.00
#
_symmetry.space_group_name_H-M   'P 1'
#
loop_
_entity.id
_entity.type
_entity.pdbx_description
1 polymer ?
#
loop_
_entity_poly.entity_id
_entity_poly.type
_entity_poly.pdbx_seq_one_letter_code
_entity_poly.pdbx_strand_id
1 'polypeptide(L)' 'AEIFASGSICVWGRLKGVAHAGLDGHEEHTVIAGVFEAKQVRIGGKVSSALGRSMEWWGKPVIITLENNSLVVRELKL' A
#
# COMPACT_ATOMS: atom_id res chain seq x y z
N ALA A 1 -5.71 1.56 13.12
CA ALA A 1 -4.38 2.20 13.15
C ALA A 1 -4.16 2.89 11.81
N GLU A 2 -3.40 3.97 11.84
CA GLU A 2 -3.03 4.75 10.66
C GLU A 2 -1.51 4.92 10.71
N ILE A 3 -0.85 4.75 9.57
CA ILE A 3 0.61 4.83 9.44
C ILE A 3 0.92 5.92 8.41
N PHE A 4 1.76 6.86 8.82
CA PHE A 4 2.15 8.03 8.05
C PHE A 4 3.67 8.09 7.99
N ALA A 5 4.24 8.12 6.79
CA ALA A 5 5.68 8.19 6.58
C ALA A 5 6.02 9.11 5.40
N SER A 6 7.11 9.88 5.53
CA SER A 6 7.73 10.54 4.38
C SER A 6 8.36 9.52 3.43
N GLY A 7 8.91 8.43 3.96
CA GLY A 7 9.43 7.33 3.15
C GLY A 7 8.43 6.21 2.85
N SER A 8 8.97 5.06 2.46
CA SER A 8 8.23 3.81 2.31
C SER A 8 7.74 3.24 3.65
N ILE A 9 6.68 2.43 3.59
CA ILE A 9 6.10 1.71 4.73
C ILE A 9 6.26 0.21 4.50
N CYS A 10 6.76 -0.52 5.50
CA CYS A 10 6.75 -1.98 5.50
C CYS A 10 6.07 -2.51 6.77
N VAL A 11 4.99 -3.25 6.58
CA VAL A 11 4.26 -3.94 7.64
C VAL A 11 4.45 -5.44 7.45
N TRP A 12 5.37 -6.05 8.21
CA TRP A 12 5.60 -7.50 8.17
C TRP A 12 4.36 -8.34 8.55
N GLY A 13 3.43 -7.75 9.29
CA GLY A 13 2.17 -8.39 9.69
C GLY A 13 0.99 -7.98 8.81
N ARG A 14 -0.17 -7.85 9.46
CA ARG A 14 -1.44 -7.55 8.81
C ARG A 14 -1.71 -6.05 8.77
N LEU A 15 -1.82 -5.51 7.57
CA LEU A 15 -2.23 -4.12 7.36
C LEU A 15 -3.76 -4.06 7.15
N LYS A 16 -4.51 -3.64 8.17
CA LYS A 16 -6.00 -3.47 8.13
C LYS A 16 -6.46 -2.01 8.04
N GLY A 17 -5.57 -1.08 8.33
CA GLY A 17 -5.87 0.33 8.54
C GLY A 17 -5.67 1.19 7.31
N VAL A 18 -5.13 2.38 7.54
CA VAL A 18 -4.70 3.32 6.49
C VAL A 18 -3.17 3.37 6.49
N ALA A 19 -2.57 3.42 5.31
CA ALA A 19 -1.15 3.68 5.12
C ALA A 19 -0.95 4.83 4.13
N HIS A 20 -0.17 5.84 4.51
CA HIS A 20 0.24 6.96 3.66
C HIS A 20 1.77 7.07 3.66
N ALA A 21 2.38 6.57 2.59
CA ALA A 21 3.80 6.71 2.28
C ALA A 21 4.04 7.94 1.38
N GLY A 22 5.24 8.50 1.38
CA GLY A 22 5.56 9.65 0.52
C GLY A 22 4.93 10.97 0.96
N LEU A 23 4.84 11.24 2.27
CA LEU A 23 4.35 12.54 2.77
C LEU A 23 5.18 13.75 2.36
N ASP A 24 6.42 13.52 1.94
CA ASP A 24 7.32 14.50 1.33
C ASP A 24 6.92 14.89 -0.12
N GLY A 25 5.91 14.22 -0.69
CA GLY A 25 5.40 14.47 -2.04
C GLY A 25 6.09 13.63 -3.12
N HIS A 26 7.04 12.79 -2.73
CA HIS A 26 7.78 11.92 -3.62
C HIS A 26 6.99 10.64 -3.97
N GLU A 27 7.09 10.21 -5.23
CA GLU A 27 6.26 9.11 -5.79
C GLU A 27 6.99 7.77 -5.85
N GLU A 28 8.30 7.75 -5.60
CA GLU A 28 9.15 6.55 -5.62
C GLU A 28 8.96 5.62 -4.41
N HIS A 29 8.20 6.05 -3.41
CA HIS A 29 7.99 5.31 -2.17
C HIS A 29 7.00 4.15 -2.34
N THR A 30 7.07 3.18 -1.43
CA THR A 30 6.29 1.94 -1.53
C THR A 30 5.56 1.60 -0.23
N VAL A 31 4.52 0.78 -0.35
CA VAL A 31 3.87 0.13 0.79
C VAL A 31 3.96 -1.38 0.64
N ILE A 32 4.59 -2.03 1.62
CA ILE A 32 4.70 -3.50 1.70
C ILE A 32 3.85 -3.98 2.88
N ALA A 33 3.07 -5.03 2.66
CA ALA A 33 2.33 -5.71 3.72
C ALA A 33 2.50 -7.23 3.60
N GLY A 34 2.75 -7.90 4.72
CA GLY A 34 2.78 -9.37 4.79
C GLY A 34 1.39 -10.00 4.65
N VAL A 35 0.36 -9.31 5.13
CA VAL A 35 -1.05 -9.65 4.87
C VAL A 35 -1.81 -8.36 4.56
N PHE A 36 -2.21 -8.20 3.30
CA PHE A 36 -2.88 -6.98 2.87
C PHE A 36 -4.40 -7.02 3.04
N GLU A 37 -4.93 -6.16 3.92
CA GLU A 37 -6.37 -5.97 4.15
C GLU A 37 -6.69 -4.49 4.41
N ALA A 38 -5.91 -3.58 3.83
CA ALA A 38 -5.98 -2.16 4.16
C ALA A 38 -7.33 -1.57 3.73
N LYS A 39 -7.84 -0.62 4.52
CA LYS A 39 -8.99 0.19 4.14
C LYS A 39 -8.62 1.20 3.06
N GLN A 40 -7.40 1.72 3.10
CA GLN A 40 -6.89 2.71 2.15
C GLN A 40 -5.36 2.66 2.12
N VAL A 41 -4.80 2.89 0.93
CA VAL A 41 -3.38 3.14 0.73
C VAL A 41 -3.21 4.46 0.00
N ARG A 42 -2.19 5.23 0.38
CA ARG A 42 -1.76 6.43 -0.31
C ARG A 42 -0.24 6.41 -0.49
N ILE A 43 0.21 6.80 -1.68
CA ILE A 43 1.62 7.05 -2.00
C ILE A 43 1.69 8.44 -2.61
N GLY A 44 2.46 9.34 -1.99
CA GLY A 44 2.48 10.74 -2.38
C GLY A 44 1.08 11.35 -2.30
N GLY A 45 0.64 11.94 -3.41
CA GLY A 45 -0.71 12.49 -3.58
C GLY A 45 -1.78 11.48 -4.01
N LYS A 46 -1.44 10.21 -4.27
CA LYS A 46 -2.35 9.23 -4.91
C LYS A 46 -2.96 8.28 -3.92
N VAL A 47 -4.29 8.25 -3.90
CA VAL A 47 -5.09 7.39 -3.02
C VAL A 47 -5.61 6.19 -3.80
N SER A 48 -5.67 5.03 -3.14
CA SER A 48 -6.24 3.81 -3.70
C SER A 48 -7.70 3.98 -4.08
N SER A 49 -8.10 3.37 -5.19
CA SER A 49 -9.50 3.09 -5.50
C SER A 49 -10.10 2.12 -4.48
N ALA A 50 -11.38 1.76 -4.64
CA ALA A 50 -12.05 0.83 -3.74
C ALA A 50 -11.24 -0.47 -3.56
N LEU A 51 -10.84 -0.74 -2.31
CA LEU A 51 -10.12 -1.94 -1.89
C LEU A 51 -11.08 -2.93 -1.25
N GLY A 52 -10.86 -4.24 -1.42
CA GLY A 52 -11.69 -5.22 -0.75
C GLY A 52 -11.39 -6.68 -1.08
N ARG A 53 -12.17 -7.56 -0.44
CA ARG A 53 -12.03 -9.02 -0.50
C ARG A 53 -12.18 -9.64 -1.89
N SER A 54 -12.73 -8.90 -2.85
CA SER A 54 -12.87 -9.36 -4.25
C SER A 54 -11.57 -9.28 -5.05
N MET A 55 -10.53 -8.62 -4.51
CA MET A 55 -9.24 -8.52 -5.17
C MET A 55 -8.42 -9.79 -4.97
N GLU A 56 -7.80 -10.32 -6.03
CA GLU A 56 -7.07 -11.60 -6.01
C GLU A 56 -5.87 -11.63 -5.03
N TRP A 57 -5.33 -10.47 -4.69
CA TRP A 57 -4.20 -10.29 -3.78
C TRP A 57 -4.62 -9.97 -2.34
N TRP A 58 -5.92 -9.90 -2.05
CA TRP A 58 -6.42 -9.66 -0.69
C TRP A 58 -5.99 -10.79 0.26
N GLY A 59 -5.47 -10.42 1.43
CA GLY A 59 -4.97 -11.38 2.42
C GLY A 59 -3.60 -12.00 2.09
N LYS A 60 -2.94 -11.56 1.02
CA LYS A 60 -1.61 -12.05 0.62
C LYS A 60 -0.50 -11.04 0.92
N PRO A 61 0.77 -11.46 0.88
CA PRO A 61 1.90 -10.53 0.86
C PRO A 61 1.89 -9.71 -0.43
N VAL A 62 1.98 -8.38 -0.31
CA VAL A 62 1.99 -7.49 -1.48
C VAL A 62 3.01 -6.37 -1.35
N ILE A 63 3.42 -5.87 -2.51
CA ILE A 63 4.05 -4.55 -2.66
C ILE A 63 3.13 -3.66 -3.49
N ILE A 64 2.99 -2.42 -3.06
CA ILE A 64 2.24 -1.37 -3.74
C ILE A 64 3.21 -0.27 -4.13
N THR A 65 3.19 0.05 -5.42
CA THR A 65 4.00 1.11 -6.05
C THR A 65 3.09 2.12 -6.73
N LEU A 66 3.58 3.32 -6.95
CA LEU A 66 2.95 4.31 -7.82
C LEU A 66 3.62 4.27 -9.20
N GLU A 67 2.86 3.90 -10.23
CA GLU A 67 3.34 3.79 -11.60
C GLU A 67 2.36 4.45 -12.56
N ASN A 68 2.86 5.32 -13.44
CA ASN A 68 2.04 6.06 -14.41
C ASN A 68 0.78 6.67 -13.75
N ASN A 69 0.98 7.35 -12.61
CA ASN A 69 -0.07 8.02 -11.86
C ASN A 69 -1.15 7.07 -11.27
N SER A 70 -0.89 5.77 -11.22
CA SER A 70 -1.80 4.73 -10.73
C SER A 70 -1.12 3.85 -9.67
N LEU A 71 -1.84 3.50 -8.60
CA LEU A 71 -1.34 2.53 -7.64
C LEU A 71 -1.41 1.12 -8.24
N VAL A 72 -0.26 0.46 -8.31
CA VAL A 72 -0.13 -0.91 -8.82
C VAL A 72 0.15 -1.83 -7.64
N VAL A 73 -0.61 -2.91 -7.54
CA VAL A 73 -0.45 -3.92 -6.50
C VAL A 73 0.12 -5.19 -7.11
N ARG A 74 1.23 -5.69 -6.56
CA ARG A 74 1.83 -6.97 -6.96
C ARG A 74 1.93 -7.88 -5.76
N GLU A 75 1.53 -9.13 -5.95
CA GLU A 75 1.76 -10.20 -4.98
C GLU A 75 3.27 -10.48 -4.88
N LEU A 76 3.78 -10.56 -3.65
CA LEU A 76 5.14 -11.00 -3.37
C LEU A 76 5.14 -12.52 -3.25
N LYS A 77 5.82 -13.20 -4.17
CA LYS A 77 6.12 -14.64 -4.05
C LYS A 77 7.33 -14.78 -3.13
N LEU A 78 7.06 -14.98 -1.84
CA LEU A 78 8.06 -15.29 -0.81
C LEU A 78 8.36 -16.79 -0.78
#